data_AF-A0AAD2E6V9-F1
#
_entry.id   AF-A0AAD2E6V9-F1
#
_cell.length_a   1.000
_cell.length_b   1.000
_cell.length_c   1.000
_cell.angle_alpha   90.00
_cell.angle_beta   90.00
_cell.angle_gamma   90.00
#
_symmetry.space_group_name_H-M   'P 1'
#
loop_
_entity.id
_entity.type
_entity.pdbx_description
1 polymer ?
#
loop_
_entity_poly.entity_id
_entity_poly.type
_entity_poly.pdbx_seq_one_letter_code
_entity_poly.pdbx_strand_id
1 'polypeptide(L)'
;MGSILRFRKLCVLEPAKCGELYEKKAQIKLDNEKKSFEIPKIEKNDKGLSEEKKRKRRPNKEWRCIDSCCWAIGYICTIWWLLLFLFNCLPANLPGLKVPEPPGMRLKREGLVALHPVVMVPGIVTGGLELWEGRPCSEGLFRRRLWGGSFTEILRRPMCWLEHLSLDNETGLDPPGIRVRAVPGLVAADYFAPGFFVWAILIENLARIGYEGKNIYMAAYDWRLSFQNTEVNFAKRGYTFFAFDGSSY
;
A
#
# COMPACT_ATOMS: atom_id res chain seq x y z
N MET A 1 40.55 17.85 -1.01
CA MET A 1 39.13 17.84 -1.42
C MET A 1 38.76 16.39 -1.70
N GLY A 2 38.05 15.77 -0.77
CA GLY A 2 37.50 14.42 -0.92
C GLY A 2 35.97 14.48 -0.98
N SER A 3 35.36 13.48 -1.61
CA SER A 3 34.00 13.02 -1.33
C SER A 3 33.84 11.63 -1.95
N ILE A 4 34.08 10.55 -1.21
CA ILE A 4 33.21 9.86 -0.24
C ILE A 4 32.41 8.73 -0.92
N LEU A 5 33.03 7.55 -0.77
CA LEU A 5 32.48 6.22 -0.84
C LEU A 5 31.60 5.90 0.38
N ARG A 6 30.63 5.00 0.18
CA ARG A 6 30.02 4.07 1.15
C ARG A 6 29.13 4.68 2.26
N PHE A 7 27.88 4.26 2.34
CA PHE A 7 27.46 3.07 3.10
C PHE A 7 25.92 2.91 3.04
N ARG A 8 25.47 1.71 2.66
CA ARG A 8 24.23 1.11 3.15
C ARG A 8 24.52 0.55 4.55
N LYS A 9 23.80 0.97 5.60
CA LYS A 9 23.24 0.08 6.65
C LYS A 9 22.34 0.85 7.61
N LEU A 10 21.30 0.12 8.04
CA LEU A 10 20.22 0.48 8.95
C LEU A 10 20.69 1.06 10.30
N CYS A 11 19.95 2.05 10.81
CA CYS A 11 19.69 2.22 12.23
C CYS A 11 18.23 2.67 12.43
N VAL A 12 17.51 1.92 13.26
CA VAL A 12 16.27 2.33 13.92
C VAL A 12 16.54 3.61 14.71
N LEU A 13 15.66 4.61 14.62
CA LEU A 13 15.67 5.75 15.53
C LEU A 13 14.30 5.89 16.20
N GLU A 14 14.32 5.95 17.52
CA GLU A 14 13.21 6.30 18.43
C GLU A 14 12.63 7.69 18.15
N PRO A 15 11.39 7.98 18.61
CA PRO A 15 10.73 9.24 18.32
C PRO A 15 11.31 10.39 19.17
N ALA A 16 11.85 11.41 18.50
CA ALA A 16 12.18 12.69 19.14
C ALA A 16 10.97 13.64 19.06
N LYS A 17 10.65 14.22 20.22
CA LYS A 17 9.51 15.12 20.50
C LYS A 17 9.47 16.35 19.59
N CYS A 18 8.31 16.62 18.99
CA CYS A 18 8.02 17.84 18.24
C CYS A 18 7.27 18.83 19.14
N GLY A 19 7.97 19.84 19.67
CA GLY A 19 7.39 20.84 20.58
C GLY A 19 7.79 22.31 20.29
N GLU A 20 8.87 22.57 19.55
CA GLU A 20 9.44 23.94 19.48
C GLU A 20 9.31 24.63 18.11
N LEU A 21 8.79 23.94 17.09
CA LEU A 21 8.70 24.49 15.73
C LEU A 21 7.38 25.27 15.48
N TYR A 22 6.39 25.14 16.36
CA TYR A 22 5.08 25.78 16.20
C TYR A 22 5.04 27.22 16.76
N GLU A 23 5.83 27.54 17.79
CA GLU A 23 5.86 28.90 18.37
C GLU A 23 6.53 29.93 17.45
N LYS A 24 7.58 29.56 16.71
CA LYS A 24 8.29 30.50 15.81
C LYS A 24 7.45 30.96 14.62
N LYS A 25 6.47 30.18 14.17
CA LYS A 25 5.56 30.59 13.08
C LYS A 25 4.45 31.53 13.53
N ALA A 26 4.08 31.52 14.82
CA ALA A 26 3.04 32.40 15.35
C ALA A 26 3.53 33.86 15.51
N GLN A 27 4.79 34.05 15.94
CA GLN A 27 5.33 35.39 16.19
C GLN A 27 5.54 36.23 14.91
N ILE A 28 5.98 35.59 13.82
CA ILE A 28 6.23 36.26 12.52
C ILE A 28 4.92 36.77 11.88
N LYS A 29 3.78 36.15 12.21
CA LYS A 29 2.48 36.53 11.66
C LYS A 29 1.90 37.77 12.36
N LEU A 30 2.20 37.96 13.65
CA LEU A 30 1.72 39.09 14.46
C LEU A 30 2.45 40.41 14.15
N ASP A 31 3.72 40.35 13.72
CA ASP A 31 4.52 41.56 13.42
C ASP A 31 4.20 42.17 12.04
N ASN A 32 3.68 41.37 11.10
CA ASN A 32 3.31 41.84 9.76
C ASN A 32 1.95 42.55 9.72
N GLU A 33 1.04 42.25 10.67
CA GLU A 33 -0.31 42.83 10.71
C GLU A 33 -0.34 44.25 11.32
N LYS A 34 0.71 44.65 12.05
CA LYS A 34 0.83 45.99 12.67
C LYS A 34 1.37 47.07 11.72
N LYS A 35 1.89 46.72 10.54
CA LYS A 35 2.58 47.65 9.64
C LYS A 35 1.72 48.23 8.52
N SER A 36 0.46 47.81 8.41
CA SER A 36 -0.45 48.17 7.31
C SER A 36 -1.51 49.23 7.66
N PHE A 37 -1.39 49.94 8.78
CA PHE A 37 -2.38 50.93 9.21
C PHE A 37 -1.75 52.29 9.52
N GLU A 38 -1.28 53.02 8.51
CA GLU A 38 -1.17 54.49 8.56
C GLU A 38 -1.48 55.09 7.17
N ILE A 39 -2.45 56.00 7.11
CA ILE A 39 -2.98 56.69 5.92
C ILE A 39 -2.37 58.10 5.82
N PRO A 40 -2.05 58.61 4.62
CA PRO A 40 -2.10 60.06 4.36
C PRO A 40 -3.17 60.47 3.33
N LYS A 41 -3.69 61.69 3.53
CA LYS A 41 -4.87 62.32 2.90
C LYS A 41 -4.60 62.97 1.53
N ILE A 42 -5.60 62.81 0.63
CA ILE A 42 -6.36 63.77 -0.22
C ILE A 42 -5.60 64.84 -1.04
N GLU A 43 -5.78 64.85 -2.38
CA GLU A 43 -6.55 65.87 -3.14
C GLU A 43 -6.70 65.53 -4.64
N LYS A 44 -7.89 65.84 -5.19
CA LYS A 44 -8.31 65.67 -6.59
C LYS A 44 -7.85 66.86 -7.43
N ASN A 45 -7.50 66.66 -8.71
CA ASN A 45 -8.12 67.46 -9.77
C ASN A 45 -7.90 66.93 -11.19
N ASP A 46 -8.81 67.38 -12.03
CA ASP A 46 -9.29 66.83 -13.28
C ASP A 46 -8.77 67.62 -14.50
N LYS A 47 -8.93 67.04 -15.69
CA LYS A 47 -8.92 67.64 -17.06
C LYS A 47 -7.59 67.89 -17.80
N GLY A 48 -7.59 67.48 -19.09
CA GLY A 48 -7.29 68.40 -20.19
C GLY A 48 -6.21 68.03 -21.20
N LEU A 49 -6.63 67.33 -22.27
CA LEU A 49 -6.23 67.38 -23.70
C LEU A 49 -4.81 67.78 -24.20
N SER A 50 -4.38 66.96 -25.19
CA SER A 50 -3.55 67.22 -26.39
C SER A 50 -2.06 67.58 -26.27
N GLU A 51 -1.17 66.72 -26.77
CA GLU A 51 -0.62 66.84 -28.13
C GLU A 51 0.28 65.64 -28.50
N GLU A 52 0.27 65.35 -29.80
CA GLU A 52 0.88 64.22 -30.48
C GLU A 52 2.40 64.39 -30.66
N LYS A 53 3.20 63.35 -30.35
CA LYS A 53 4.50 63.10 -31.04
C LYS A 53 5.07 61.69 -30.84
N LYS A 54 5.08 60.96 -31.96
CA LYS A 54 6.08 59.98 -32.43
C LYS A 54 6.14 58.59 -31.77
N ARG A 55 5.60 57.63 -32.54
CA ARG A 55 6.04 56.23 -32.72
C ARG A 55 7.45 55.93 -32.20
N LYS A 56 7.53 55.08 -31.17
CA LYS A 56 8.50 53.98 -31.08
C LYS A 56 7.77 52.74 -30.55
N ARG A 57 7.51 51.78 -31.43
CA ARG A 57 7.10 50.42 -31.02
C ARG A 57 8.20 49.85 -30.13
N ARG A 58 7.93 49.65 -28.84
CA ARG A 58 8.76 48.81 -27.97
C ARG A 58 8.38 47.35 -28.26
N PRO A 59 9.33 46.45 -28.54
CA PRO A 59 9.00 45.03 -28.70
C PRO A 59 8.62 44.45 -27.33
N ASN A 60 7.53 43.67 -27.31
CA ASN A 60 7.08 42.92 -26.14
C ASN A 60 8.20 42.04 -25.60
N LYS A 61 8.73 42.38 -24.41
CA LYS A 61 9.70 41.57 -23.67
C LYS A 61 9.07 40.38 -22.94
N GLU A 62 7.74 40.22 -23.01
CA GLU A 62 6.96 39.21 -22.29
C GLU A 62 7.01 37.82 -22.95
N TRP A 63 7.47 37.70 -24.20
CA TRP A 63 7.47 36.43 -24.95
C TRP A 63 8.71 35.56 -24.69
N ARG A 64 9.78 36.10 -24.10
CA ARG A 64 11.02 35.34 -23.88
C ARG A 64 10.96 34.39 -22.68
N CYS A 65 10.18 34.70 -21.65
CA CYS A 65 10.04 33.82 -20.48
C CYS A 65 9.11 32.63 -20.76
N ILE A 66 8.08 32.83 -21.59
CA ILE A 66 7.15 31.77 -21.97
C ILE A 66 7.88 30.72 -22.83
N ASP A 67 8.72 31.17 -23.77
CA ASP A 67 9.58 30.25 -24.56
C ASP A 67 10.55 29.46 -23.66
N SER A 68 11.15 30.11 -22.66
CA SER A 68 12.06 29.44 -21.71
C SER A 68 11.35 28.42 -20.80
N CYS A 69 10.14 28.73 -20.32
CA CYS A 69 9.37 27.82 -19.46
C CYS A 69 8.83 26.60 -20.25
N CYS A 70 8.37 26.81 -21.49
CA CYS A 70 7.95 25.71 -22.36
C CYS A 70 9.11 24.79 -22.74
N TRP A 71 10.30 25.33 -22.98
CA TRP A 71 11.50 24.53 -23.21
C TRP A 71 11.93 23.76 -21.96
N ALA A 72 11.86 24.36 -20.77
CA ALA A 72 12.16 23.67 -19.52
C ALA A 72 11.19 22.51 -19.23
N ILE A 73 9.88 22.71 -19.44
CA ILE A 73 8.87 21.65 -19.30
C ILE A 73 9.14 20.54 -20.33
N GLY A 74 9.43 20.88 -21.58
CA GLY A 74 9.80 19.92 -22.63
C GLY A 74 11.04 19.11 -22.28
N TYR A 75 12.07 19.73 -21.70
CA TYR A 75 13.25 19.01 -21.21
C TYR A 75 12.94 18.10 -20.03
N ILE A 76 12.15 18.56 -19.06
CA ILE A 76 11.76 17.73 -17.91
C ILE A 76 10.96 16.52 -18.39
N CYS A 77 10.02 16.70 -19.32
CA CYS A 77 9.24 15.62 -19.89
C CYS A 77 10.11 14.65 -20.70
N THR A 78 10.99 15.14 -21.57
CA THR A 78 11.86 14.28 -22.38
C THR A 78 12.90 13.54 -21.53
N ILE A 79 13.47 14.18 -20.49
CA ILE A 79 14.35 13.53 -19.51
C ILE A 79 13.59 12.48 -18.71
N TRP A 80 12.37 12.77 -18.25
CA TRP A 80 11.58 11.78 -17.52
C TRP A 80 11.20 10.60 -18.43
N TRP A 81 10.74 10.85 -19.66
CA TRP A 81 10.47 9.79 -20.63
C TRP A 81 11.72 8.99 -20.99
N LEU A 82 12.87 9.65 -21.15
CA LEU A 82 14.15 8.99 -21.39
C LEU A 82 14.57 8.15 -20.18
N LEU A 83 14.47 8.66 -18.96
CA LEU A 83 14.78 7.91 -17.74
C LEU A 83 13.84 6.72 -17.54
N LEU A 84 12.55 6.89 -17.82
CA LEU A 84 11.57 5.81 -17.77
C LEU A 84 11.90 4.76 -18.84
N PHE A 85 12.21 5.18 -20.06
CA PHE A 85 12.65 4.31 -21.13
C PHE A 85 13.93 3.57 -20.74
N LEU A 86 14.96 4.28 -20.25
CA LEU A 86 16.21 3.69 -19.77
C LEU A 86 15.99 2.74 -18.59
N PHE A 87 15.05 3.01 -17.68
CA PHE A 87 14.72 2.12 -16.58
C PHE A 87 14.02 0.85 -17.06
N ASN A 88 13.17 0.94 -18.09
CA ASN A 88 12.54 -0.22 -18.73
C ASN A 88 13.49 -0.97 -19.69
N CYS A 89 14.49 -0.27 -20.24
CA CYS A 89 15.50 -0.83 -21.15
C CYS A 89 16.75 -1.33 -20.43
N LEU A 90 17.01 -0.91 -19.19
CA LEU A 90 18.02 -1.55 -18.35
C LEU A 90 17.47 -2.93 -18.00
N PRO A 91 18.06 -4.03 -18.50
CA PRO A 91 17.71 -5.33 -17.97
C PRO A 91 18.04 -5.34 -16.48
N ALA A 92 17.16 -5.92 -15.65
CA ALA A 92 17.39 -6.12 -14.23
C ALA A 92 18.70 -6.92 -13.93
N ASN A 93 19.32 -7.48 -14.97
CA ASN A 93 20.63 -8.13 -14.94
C ASN A 93 21.72 -7.16 -15.43
N LEU A 94 22.09 -6.18 -14.61
CA LEU A 94 23.36 -5.48 -14.77
C LEU A 94 24.50 -6.52 -14.76
N PRO A 95 25.44 -6.50 -15.72
CA PRO A 95 26.57 -7.44 -15.73
C PRO A 95 27.35 -7.28 -14.43
N GLY A 96 27.25 -8.29 -13.55
CA GLY A 96 27.88 -8.32 -12.23
C GLY A 96 26.92 -8.43 -11.03
N LEU A 97 25.64 -8.08 -11.18
CA LEU A 97 24.64 -8.27 -10.13
C LEU A 97 24.00 -9.67 -10.27
N LYS A 98 24.67 -10.70 -9.74
CA LYS A 98 24.07 -12.05 -9.66
C LYS A 98 22.92 -12.02 -8.66
N VAL A 99 21.68 -12.13 -9.14
CA VAL A 99 20.52 -12.33 -8.28
C VAL A 99 20.74 -13.64 -7.50
N PRO A 100 20.55 -13.66 -6.16
CA PRO A 100 20.65 -14.88 -5.38
C PRO A 100 19.73 -15.96 -5.97
N GLU A 101 20.26 -17.17 -6.15
CA GLU A 101 19.46 -18.28 -6.63
C GLU A 101 18.34 -18.60 -5.62
N PRO A 102 17.07 -18.70 -6.04
CA PRO A 102 15.98 -19.04 -5.15
C PRO A 102 16.14 -20.49 -4.63
N PRO A 103 15.81 -20.75 -3.36
CA PRO A 103 16.00 -22.05 -2.72
C PRO A 103 15.41 -23.24 -3.51
N GLY A 104 14.23 -23.07 -4.11
CA GLY A 104 13.55 -24.10 -4.89
C GLY A 104 14.31 -24.49 -6.16
N MET A 105 15.05 -23.57 -6.79
CA MET A 105 15.92 -23.92 -7.92
C MET A 105 17.17 -24.69 -7.45
N ARG A 106 17.74 -24.31 -6.30
CA ARG A 106 18.85 -25.05 -5.70
C ARG A 106 18.44 -26.49 -5.35
N LEU A 107 17.31 -26.68 -4.65
CA LEU A 107 16.78 -28.00 -4.27
C LEU A 107 16.44 -28.85 -5.50
N LYS A 108 15.88 -28.23 -6.56
CA LYS A 108 15.63 -28.94 -7.82
C LYS A 108 16.93 -29.45 -8.46
N ARG A 109 18.01 -28.66 -8.43
CA ARG A 109 19.34 -29.07 -8.94
C ARG A 109 19.93 -30.23 -8.12
N GLU A 110 19.68 -30.24 -6.83
CA GLU A 110 20.04 -31.34 -5.93
C GLU A 110 19.18 -32.60 -6.15
N GLY A 111 18.18 -32.56 -7.05
CA GLY A 111 17.35 -33.70 -7.42
C GLY A 111 16.15 -33.92 -6.48
N LEU A 112 15.81 -32.96 -5.62
CA LEU A 112 14.64 -33.08 -4.76
C LEU A 112 13.34 -32.97 -5.58
N VAL A 113 12.39 -33.82 -5.20
CA VAL A 113 11.04 -33.89 -5.77
C VAL A 113 9.99 -33.93 -4.67
N ALA A 114 8.77 -33.53 -4.98
CA ALA A 114 7.64 -33.63 -4.06
C ALA A 114 7.34 -35.10 -3.72
N LEU A 115 7.31 -35.42 -2.42
CA LEU A 115 7.05 -36.78 -1.92
C LEU A 115 5.75 -36.85 -1.10
N HIS A 116 5.64 -35.97 -0.10
CA HIS A 116 4.51 -35.96 0.83
C HIS A 116 3.64 -34.73 0.57
N PRO A 117 2.30 -34.82 0.72
CA PRO A 117 1.45 -33.67 0.60
C PRO A 117 1.76 -32.64 1.69
N VAL A 118 1.72 -31.35 1.32
CA VAL A 118 1.96 -30.24 2.25
C VAL A 118 0.64 -29.56 2.58
N VAL A 119 0.33 -29.47 3.88
CA VAL A 119 -0.78 -28.66 4.38
C VAL A 119 -0.23 -27.41 5.04
N MET A 120 -0.62 -26.26 4.53
CA MET A 120 -0.28 -24.95 5.06
C MET A 120 -1.43 -24.42 5.90
N VAL A 121 -1.11 -24.02 7.13
CA VAL A 121 -2.08 -23.41 8.05
C VAL A 121 -1.63 -21.96 8.27
N PRO A 122 -2.39 -20.95 7.80
CA PRO A 122 -2.00 -19.56 7.98
C PRO A 122 -2.09 -19.15 9.46
N GLY A 123 -1.31 -18.16 9.88
CA GLY A 123 -1.41 -17.58 11.21
C GLY A 123 -2.58 -16.60 11.36
N ILE A 124 -2.77 -16.08 12.57
CA ILE A 124 -3.75 -15.02 12.85
C ILE A 124 -3.53 -13.83 11.90
N VAL A 125 -4.61 -13.23 11.41
CA VAL A 125 -4.57 -12.04 10.53
C VAL A 125 -3.96 -12.29 9.13
N THR A 126 -3.32 -13.43 8.88
CA THR A 126 -2.61 -13.68 7.59
C THR A 126 -3.48 -14.31 6.51
N GLY A 127 -4.61 -14.92 6.88
CA GLY A 127 -5.59 -15.46 5.93
C GLY A 127 -6.62 -14.41 5.51
N GLY A 128 -6.93 -14.36 4.22
CA GLY A 128 -7.97 -13.49 3.67
C GLY A 128 -9.36 -13.90 4.12
N LEU A 129 -10.23 -12.91 4.33
CA LEU A 129 -11.64 -13.11 4.68
C LEU A 129 -12.52 -12.46 3.62
N GLU A 130 -13.55 -13.18 3.16
CA GLU A 130 -14.52 -12.73 2.16
C GLU A 130 -15.94 -12.64 2.72
N LEU A 131 -16.70 -11.67 2.21
CA LEU A 131 -18.09 -11.44 2.61
C LEU A 131 -19.05 -12.36 1.84
N TRP A 132 -19.96 -13.01 2.55
CA TRP A 132 -21.02 -13.85 1.97
C TRP A 132 -22.42 -13.26 2.18
N GLU A 133 -22.62 -12.52 3.24
CA GLU A 133 -23.88 -11.85 3.58
C GLU A 133 -23.55 -10.60 4.38
N GLY A 134 -24.22 -9.49 4.10
CA GLY A 134 -23.94 -8.24 4.77
C GLY A 134 -25.10 -7.26 4.68
N ARG A 135 -24.98 -6.19 5.46
CA ARG A 135 -25.96 -5.10 5.52
C ARG A 135 -25.91 -4.23 4.26
N PRO A 136 -26.92 -3.36 4.03
CA PRO A 136 -26.96 -2.49 2.84
C PRO A 136 -25.71 -1.64 2.60
N CYS A 137 -24.97 -1.27 3.66
CA CYS A 137 -23.71 -0.53 3.50
C CYS A 137 -22.59 -1.33 2.80
N SER A 138 -22.73 -2.67 2.69
CA SER A 138 -21.80 -3.59 2.03
C SER A 138 -22.26 -4.05 0.64
N GLU A 139 -23.29 -3.39 0.09
CA GLU A 139 -23.83 -3.73 -1.24
C GLU A 139 -22.72 -3.75 -2.31
N GLY A 140 -22.71 -4.81 -3.12
CA GLY A 140 -21.68 -5.06 -4.14
C GLY A 140 -20.38 -5.71 -3.64
N LEU A 141 -20.28 -6.04 -2.34
CA LEU A 141 -19.11 -6.71 -1.75
C LEU A 141 -19.25 -8.23 -1.61
N PHE A 142 -20.32 -8.82 -2.15
CA PHE A 142 -20.50 -10.28 -2.15
C PHE A 142 -19.31 -11.00 -2.79
N ARG A 143 -18.73 -11.96 -2.07
CA ARG A 143 -17.51 -12.73 -2.40
C ARG A 143 -16.28 -11.87 -2.69
N ARG A 144 -16.24 -10.64 -2.17
CA ARG A 144 -15.04 -9.81 -2.16
C ARG A 144 -14.32 -9.94 -0.83
N ARG A 145 -12.99 -9.80 -0.87
CA ARG A 145 -12.14 -9.82 0.31
C ARG A 145 -12.36 -8.56 1.14
N LEU A 146 -12.88 -8.71 2.34
CA LEU A 146 -12.90 -7.65 3.36
C LEU A 146 -11.55 -7.54 4.07
N TRP A 147 -10.82 -8.65 4.17
CA TRP A 147 -9.48 -8.73 4.75
C TRP A 147 -8.53 -9.45 3.78
N GLY A 148 -7.28 -8.97 3.67
CA GLY A 148 -6.29 -9.56 2.75
C GLY A 148 -6.60 -9.33 1.26
N GLY A 149 -7.07 -8.13 0.92
CA GLY A 149 -7.40 -7.69 -0.44
C GLY A 149 -7.04 -6.24 -0.70
N SER A 150 -7.89 -5.51 -1.42
CA SER A 150 -7.71 -4.07 -1.63
C SER A 150 -8.14 -3.28 -0.40
N PHE A 151 -7.27 -2.40 0.11
CA PHE A 151 -7.58 -1.51 1.24
C PHE A 151 -8.62 -0.42 0.91
N THR A 152 -9.12 -0.37 -0.32
CA THR A 152 -10.06 0.65 -0.78
C THR A 152 -11.37 0.68 0.00
N GLU A 153 -11.91 -0.47 0.39
CA GLU A 153 -13.17 -0.54 1.16
C GLU A 153 -13.00 -0.07 2.60
N ILE A 154 -11.86 -0.38 3.22
CA ILE A 154 -11.51 0.11 4.56
C ILE A 154 -11.47 1.64 4.56
N LEU A 155 -10.89 2.24 3.52
CA LEU A 155 -10.77 3.69 3.39
C LEU A 155 -12.10 4.36 3.00
N ARG A 156 -12.92 3.71 2.16
CA ARG A 156 -14.21 4.27 1.73
C ARG A 156 -15.28 4.20 2.81
N ARG A 157 -15.37 3.09 3.54
CA ARG A 157 -16.47 2.80 4.47
C ARG A 157 -15.93 2.13 5.75
N PRO A 158 -15.14 2.85 6.58
CA PRO A 158 -14.49 2.26 7.74
C PRO A 158 -15.46 1.68 8.76
N MET A 159 -16.59 2.36 9.02
CA MET A 159 -17.61 1.88 9.96
C MET A 159 -18.32 0.62 9.45
N CYS A 160 -18.66 0.58 8.16
CA CYS A 160 -19.28 -0.60 7.56
C CYS A 160 -18.32 -1.79 7.60
N TRP A 161 -17.05 -1.57 7.25
CA TRP A 161 -16.03 -2.61 7.31
C TRP A 161 -15.85 -3.14 8.74
N LEU A 162 -15.77 -2.26 9.73
CA LEU A 162 -15.63 -2.63 11.14
C LEU A 162 -16.84 -3.46 11.60
N GLU A 163 -18.05 -3.03 11.27
CA GLU A 163 -19.28 -3.76 11.60
C GLU A 163 -19.28 -5.17 11.01
N HIS A 164 -18.83 -5.35 9.77
CA HIS A 164 -18.81 -6.66 9.10
C HIS A 164 -17.69 -7.58 9.56
N LEU A 165 -16.59 -7.03 10.06
CA LEU A 165 -15.50 -7.82 10.64
C LEU A 165 -15.66 -8.11 12.13
N SER A 166 -16.47 -7.33 12.84
CA SER A 166 -16.72 -7.53 14.27
C SER A 166 -17.51 -8.82 14.50
N LEU A 167 -17.16 -9.54 15.56
CA LEU A 167 -17.92 -10.67 16.04
C LEU A 167 -18.96 -10.21 17.06
N ASP A 168 -19.99 -11.02 17.23
CA ASP A 168 -20.97 -10.87 18.29
C ASP A 168 -20.32 -11.09 19.66
N ASN A 169 -20.59 -10.18 20.60
CA ASN A 169 -19.89 -10.11 21.88
C ASN A 169 -20.24 -11.27 22.83
N GLU A 170 -21.41 -11.89 22.67
CA GLU A 170 -21.86 -12.99 23.53
C GLU A 170 -21.52 -14.35 22.93
N THR A 171 -21.81 -14.54 21.64
CA THR A 171 -21.64 -15.84 20.97
C THR A 171 -20.24 -16.04 20.38
N GLY A 172 -19.52 -14.96 20.07
CA GLY A 172 -18.24 -15.03 19.35
C GLY A 172 -18.38 -15.55 17.92
N LEU A 173 -19.56 -15.39 17.31
CA LEU A 173 -19.87 -15.73 15.92
C LEU A 173 -20.15 -14.46 15.10
N ASP A 174 -20.39 -14.60 13.79
CA ASP A 174 -20.81 -13.47 12.98
C ASP A 174 -22.18 -12.94 13.49
N PRO A 175 -22.37 -11.61 13.58
CA PRO A 175 -23.64 -11.01 13.96
C PRO A 175 -24.78 -11.39 12.98
N PRO A 176 -26.06 -11.36 13.42
CA PRO A 176 -27.19 -11.65 12.56
C PRO A 176 -27.23 -10.77 11.29
N GLY A 177 -27.42 -11.41 10.12
CA GLY A 177 -27.44 -10.73 8.81
C GLY A 177 -26.05 -10.39 8.27
N ILE A 178 -24.98 -10.86 8.91
CA ILE A 178 -23.60 -10.76 8.43
C ILE A 178 -23.01 -12.16 8.40
N ARG A 179 -22.26 -12.45 7.33
CA ARG A 179 -21.59 -13.74 7.17
C ARG A 179 -20.26 -13.53 6.48
N VAL A 180 -19.18 -13.80 7.20
CA VAL A 180 -17.81 -13.67 6.67
C VAL A 180 -17.13 -15.03 6.74
N ARG A 181 -16.40 -15.40 5.70
CA ARG A 181 -15.75 -16.72 5.60
C ARG A 181 -14.31 -16.56 5.17
N ALA A 182 -13.48 -17.50 5.59
CA ALA A 182 -12.12 -17.62 5.08
C ALA A 182 -12.13 -17.84 3.57
N VAL A 183 -11.26 -17.12 2.88
CA VAL A 183 -11.02 -17.33 1.45
C VAL A 183 -10.49 -18.76 1.26
N PRO A 184 -11.02 -19.55 0.31
CA PRO A 184 -10.54 -20.90 0.07
C PRO A 184 -9.26 -20.93 -0.79
N GLY A 185 -8.48 -22.00 -0.64
CA GLY A 185 -7.33 -22.31 -1.49
C GLY A 185 -6.05 -21.53 -1.19
N LEU A 186 -5.01 -21.76 -1.99
CA LEU A 186 -3.68 -21.14 -1.79
C LEU A 186 -3.74 -19.61 -1.80
N VAL A 187 -4.68 -19.05 -2.58
CA VAL A 187 -4.92 -17.60 -2.69
C VAL A 187 -5.32 -16.94 -1.38
N ALA A 188 -5.74 -17.73 -0.39
CA ALA A 188 -6.12 -17.21 0.92
C ALA A 188 -4.94 -16.54 1.65
N ALA A 189 -3.71 -16.99 1.41
CA ALA A 189 -2.54 -16.52 2.15
C ALA A 189 -1.26 -16.44 1.29
N ASP A 190 -1.34 -16.52 -0.04
CA ASP A 190 -0.17 -16.29 -0.90
C ASP A 190 0.28 -14.82 -0.84
N TYR A 191 -0.59 -13.91 -1.28
CA TYR A 191 -0.47 -12.47 -1.25
C TYR A 191 -1.60 -11.90 -0.41
N PHE A 192 -1.23 -11.15 0.62
CA PHE A 192 -2.17 -10.48 1.49
C PHE A 192 -2.65 -9.15 0.91
N ALA A 193 -1.76 -8.44 0.22
CA ALA A 193 -2.08 -7.23 -0.53
C ALA A 193 -1.10 -7.10 -1.72
N PRO A 194 -1.39 -6.26 -2.73
CA PRO A 194 -0.42 -5.98 -3.77
C PRO A 194 0.93 -5.56 -3.17
N GLY A 195 1.99 -6.32 -3.47
CA GLY A 195 3.34 -6.07 -2.95
C GLY A 195 3.65 -6.65 -1.57
N PHE A 196 2.69 -7.28 -0.88
CA PHE A 196 2.92 -7.95 0.41
C PHE A 196 2.66 -9.46 0.30
N PHE A 197 3.74 -10.22 0.19
CA PHE A 197 3.74 -11.69 0.10
C PHE A 197 3.81 -12.30 1.50
N VAL A 198 2.91 -13.23 1.80
CA VAL A 198 2.96 -14.00 3.05
C VAL A 198 3.57 -15.37 2.74
N TRP A 199 2.85 -16.20 1.98
CA TRP A 199 3.33 -17.53 1.60
C TRP A 199 3.72 -17.65 0.12
N ALA A 200 3.49 -16.61 -0.72
CA ALA A 200 3.72 -16.69 -2.16
C ALA A 200 5.15 -17.15 -2.53
N ILE A 201 6.18 -16.62 -1.86
CA ILE A 201 7.57 -17.03 -2.12
C ILE A 201 7.78 -18.51 -1.76
N LEU A 202 7.23 -18.98 -0.63
CA LEU A 202 7.37 -20.38 -0.25
C LEU A 202 6.66 -21.29 -1.26
N ILE A 203 5.42 -20.95 -1.63
CA ILE A 203 4.62 -21.68 -2.62
C ILE A 203 5.35 -21.74 -3.97
N GLU A 204 5.95 -20.64 -4.42
CA GLU A 204 6.74 -20.61 -5.65
C GLU A 204 7.94 -21.57 -5.57
N ASN A 205 8.68 -21.57 -4.46
CA ASN A 205 9.83 -22.44 -4.27
C ASN A 205 9.43 -23.93 -4.22
N LEU A 206 8.30 -24.26 -3.59
CA LEU A 206 7.75 -25.62 -3.58
C LEU A 206 7.31 -26.04 -4.99
N ALA A 207 6.73 -25.13 -5.78
CA ALA A 207 6.36 -25.42 -7.15
C ALA A 207 7.57 -25.81 -8.03
N ARG A 208 8.75 -25.26 -7.76
CA ARG A 208 9.99 -25.63 -8.48
C ARG A 208 10.35 -27.12 -8.33
N ILE A 209 10.03 -27.73 -7.20
CA ILE A 209 10.31 -29.14 -6.89
C ILE A 209 9.10 -30.07 -7.13
N GLY A 210 8.05 -29.58 -7.80
CA GLY A 210 6.91 -30.42 -8.23
C GLY A 210 5.69 -30.40 -7.29
N TYR A 211 5.58 -29.42 -6.39
CA TYR A 211 4.32 -29.17 -5.69
C TYR A 211 3.34 -28.38 -6.57
N GLU A 212 2.10 -28.81 -6.59
CA GLU A 212 0.99 -28.27 -7.38
C GLU A 212 -0.30 -28.38 -6.54
N GLY A 213 -1.40 -27.76 -6.98
CA GLY A 213 -2.67 -27.72 -6.21
C GLY A 213 -3.26 -29.09 -5.80
N LYS A 214 -2.75 -30.21 -6.33
CA LYS A 214 -3.12 -31.58 -5.94
C LYS A 214 -2.39 -32.13 -4.71
N ASN A 215 -1.18 -31.63 -4.40
CA ASN A 215 -0.33 -32.11 -3.29
C ASN A 215 0.12 -30.97 -2.36
N ILE A 216 -0.43 -29.77 -2.54
CA ILE A 216 -0.31 -28.64 -1.62
C ILE A 216 -1.71 -28.08 -1.31
N TYR A 217 -2.02 -27.92 -0.04
CA TYR A 217 -3.33 -27.44 0.42
C TYR A 217 -3.15 -26.32 1.44
N MET A 218 -3.96 -25.27 1.31
CA MET A 218 -4.06 -24.20 2.31
C MET A 218 -5.31 -24.42 3.15
N ALA A 219 -5.13 -24.82 4.40
CA ALA A 219 -6.18 -24.96 5.39
C ALA A 219 -6.54 -23.60 6.00
N ALA A 220 -7.06 -22.70 5.16
CA ALA A 220 -7.50 -21.39 5.60
C ALA A 220 -8.70 -21.51 6.56
N TYR A 221 -8.66 -20.74 7.65
CA TYR A 221 -9.71 -20.68 8.67
C TYR A 221 -10.01 -19.22 9.02
N ASP A 222 -11.16 -19.00 9.65
CA ASP A 222 -11.51 -17.69 10.18
C ASP A 222 -10.79 -17.49 11.50
N TRP A 223 -9.68 -16.77 11.44
CA TRP A 223 -8.80 -16.51 12.59
C TRP A 223 -9.42 -15.58 13.63
N ARG A 224 -10.60 -15.00 13.38
CA ARG A 224 -11.35 -14.22 14.39
C ARG A 224 -12.05 -15.12 15.40
N LEU A 225 -12.46 -16.32 14.96
CA LEU A 225 -13.25 -17.23 15.77
C LEU A 225 -12.38 -17.93 16.82
N SER A 226 -13.00 -18.28 17.96
CA SER A 226 -12.38 -19.17 18.93
C SER A 226 -12.19 -20.57 18.32
N PHE A 227 -11.28 -21.33 18.93
CA PHE A 227 -10.99 -22.70 18.51
C PHE A 227 -12.25 -23.58 18.51
N GLN A 228 -13.05 -23.53 19.59
CA GLN A 228 -14.27 -24.32 19.73
C GLN A 228 -15.31 -23.98 18.66
N ASN A 229 -15.51 -22.69 18.37
CA ASN A 229 -16.42 -22.24 17.32
C ASN A 229 -15.93 -22.68 15.93
N THR A 230 -14.63 -22.72 15.74
CA THR A 230 -13.99 -23.19 14.52
C THR A 230 -14.20 -24.69 14.33
N GLU A 231 -14.00 -25.51 15.37
CA GLU A 231 -14.23 -26.96 15.33
C GLU A 231 -15.66 -27.32 14.96
N VAL A 232 -16.66 -26.68 15.60
CA VAL A 232 -18.08 -26.93 15.29
C VAL A 232 -18.39 -26.61 13.84
N ASN A 233 -17.83 -25.53 13.30
CA ASN A 233 -18.00 -25.16 11.89
C ASN A 233 -17.32 -26.13 10.92
N PHE A 234 -16.17 -26.69 11.29
CA PHE A 234 -15.52 -27.75 10.51
C PHE A 234 -16.28 -29.08 10.57
N ALA A 235 -16.78 -29.46 11.76
CA ALA A 235 -17.60 -30.66 11.94
C ALA A 235 -18.89 -30.59 11.10
N LYS A 236 -19.54 -29.41 11.04
CA LYS A 236 -20.70 -29.16 10.16
C LYS A 236 -20.38 -29.29 8.66
N ARG A 237 -19.12 -29.11 8.28
CA ARG A 237 -18.64 -29.31 6.89
C ARG A 237 -18.19 -30.75 6.61
N GLY A 238 -18.34 -31.66 7.58
CA GLY A 238 -17.93 -33.06 7.46
C GLY A 238 -16.42 -33.29 7.66
N TYR A 239 -15.70 -32.32 8.21
CA TYR A 239 -14.27 -32.43 8.51
C TYR A 239 -14.06 -32.56 10.03
N THR A 240 -13.33 -33.58 10.46
CA THR A 240 -12.91 -33.74 11.86
C THR A 240 -11.52 -33.14 12.04
N PHE A 241 -11.38 -32.15 12.92
CA PHE A 241 -10.08 -31.59 13.28
C PHE A 241 -9.47 -32.45 14.39
N PHE A 242 -8.33 -33.08 14.14
CA PHE A 242 -7.51 -33.66 15.21
C PHE A 242 -6.50 -32.59 15.62
N ALA A 243 -6.81 -31.82 16.66
CA ALA A 243 -5.77 -31.10 17.36
C ALA A 243 -4.89 -32.12 18.08
N PHE A 244 -3.61 -32.17 17.74
CA PHE A 244 -2.63 -32.85 18.58
C PHE A 244 -2.54 -32.04 19.88
N ASP A 245 -3.24 -32.51 20.92
CA ASP A 245 -3.05 -32.02 22.27
C ASP A 245 -1.61 -32.35 22.68
N GLY A 246 -0.80 -31.31 22.86
CA GLY A 246 0.60 -31.39 23.28
C GLY A 246 0.77 -31.85 24.74
N SER A 247 -0.28 -32.30 25.41
CA SER A 247 -0.27 -32.77 26.79
C SER A 247 0.20 -34.23 26.96
N SER A 248 0.86 -34.82 25.95
CA SER A 248 1.50 -36.13 26.04
C SER A 248 3.01 -36.03 25.79
N TYR A 249 3.71 -35.41 26.73
CA TYR A 249 5.14 -35.64 27.02
C TYR A 249 5.36 -35.56 28.52
#